data_AF-A0AAW0SH80-F1
#
_entry.id   AF-A0AAW0SH80-F1
#
_cell.length_a   1.000
_cell.length_b   1.000
_cell.length_c   1.000
_cell.angle_alpha   90.00
_cell.angle_beta   90.00
_cell.angle_gamma   90.00
#
_symmetry.space_group_name_H-M   'P 1'
#
loop_
_entity.id
_entity.type
_entity.pdbx_description
1 polymer ?
#
loop_
_entity_poly.entity_id
_entity_poly.type
_entity_poly.pdbx_seq_one_letter_code
_entity_poly.pdbx_strand_id
1 'polypeptide(L)'
;MLRDVMGSEPGTTSETLAVLMSGPPAYPEGKLLGVPIIDSSTGTAQTEASMDLLEAWGLTGVITTLVFDTTSTTSSNSGVHRGTAKLLEEKLSTNVFYLACRHHILEVLVRAV
;
A
#
# COMPACT_ATOMS: atom_id res chain seq x y z
N MET A 1 -2.27 -14.44 -26.53
CA MET A 1 -3.37 -13.95 -25.66
C MET A 1 -2.84 -13.87 -24.24
N LEU A 2 -2.00 -12.86 -23.97
CA LEU A 2 -1.62 -12.49 -22.61
C LEU A 2 -2.74 -11.58 -22.12
N ARG A 3 -3.62 -12.08 -21.25
CA ARG A 3 -4.46 -11.20 -20.45
C ARG A 3 -3.49 -10.42 -19.58
N ASP A 4 -3.36 -9.14 -19.88
CA ASP A 4 -2.42 -8.24 -19.25
C ASP A 4 -2.51 -8.36 -17.73
N VAL A 5 -1.36 -8.28 -17.08
CA VAL A 5 -1.18 -8.19 -15.63
C VAL A 5 -2.11 -7.15 -14.98
N MET A 6 -2.68 -6.24 -15.78
CA MET A 6 -3.55 -5.14 -15.37
C MET A 6 -5.05 -5.41 -15.47
N GLY A 7 -5.50 -6.53 -16.05
CA GLY A 7 -6.91 -6.97 -16.01
C GLY A 7 -7.99 -6.03 -16.58
N SER A 8 -7.66 -4.84 -17.07
CA SER A 8 -8.62 -3.82 -17.52
C SER A 8 -8.78 -3.75 -19.04
N GLU A 9 -9.97 -3.38 -19.50
CA GLU A 9 -10.24 -3.19 -20.93
C GLU A 9 -9.56 -1.94 -21.48
N PRO A 10 -9.07 -1.95 -22.74
CA PRO A 10 -8.39 -0.82 -23.35
C PRO A 10 -9.27 0.44 -23.34
N GLY A 11 -8.79 1.51 -22.69
CA GLY A 11 -9.46 2.82 -22.65
C GLY A 11 -10.18 3.15 -21.34
N THR A 12 -10.22 2.22 -20.37
CA THR A 12 -10.71 2.50 -19.02
C THR A 12 -9.52 2.76 -18.09
N THR A 13 -9.44 3.95 -17.50
CA THR A 13 -8.46 4.24 -16.44
C THR A 13 -8.91 3.53 -15.16
N SER A 14 -8.19 2.47 -14.78
CA SER A 14 -8.41 1.76 -13.52
C SER A 14 -7.31 2.11 -12.54
N GLU A 15 -7.68 2.42 -11.30
CA GLU A 15 -6.71 2.61 -10.22
C GLU A 15 -6.15 1.26 -9.78
N THR A 16 -4.85 1.20 -9.49
CA THR A 16 -4.18 -0.02 -9.04
C THR A 16 -3.31 0.26 -7.83
N LEU A 17 -3.27 -0.69 -6.89
CA LEU A 17 -2.43 -0.60 -5.70
C LEU A 17 -1.36 -1.69 -5.74
N ALA A 18 -0.08 -1.31 -5.81
CA ALA A 18 1.00 -2.26 -5.61
C ALA A 18 1.24 -2.49 -4.11
N VAL A 19 1.17 -3.75 -3.67
CA VAL A 19 1.43 -4.13 -2.27
C VAL A 19 2.72 -4.95 -2.21
N LEU A 20 3.72 -4.40 -1.53
CA LEU A 20 5.04 -5.01 -1.36
C LEU A 20 5.31 -5.32 0.10
N MET A 21 6.03 -6.41 0.35
CA MET A 21 6.54 -6.76 1.67
C MET A 21 8.05 -6.92 1.61
N SER A 22 8.77 -6.60 2.68
CA SER A 22 10.16 -7.02 2.88
C SER A 22 10.33 -7.64 4.27
N GLY A 23 11.26 -8.59 4.41
CA GLY A 23 11.40 -9.37 5.63
C GLY A 23 12.57 -10.34 5.58
N PRO A 24 13.70 -10.06 6.26
CA PRO A 24 14.81 -11.00 6.34
C PRO A 24 14.44 -12.23 7.20
N PRO A 25 15.06 -13.39 6.95
CA PRO A 25 16.05 -13.66 5.90
C PRO A 25 15.43 -14.01 4.54
N ALA A 26 14.12 -14.25 4.47
CA ALA A 26 13.46 -14.81 3.28
C ALA A 26 13.34 -13.81 2.11
N TYR A 27 13.10 -12.53 2.40
CA TYR A 27 12.83 -11.50 1.39
C TYR A 27 13.57 -10.19 1.71
N PRO A 28 14.91 -10.17 1.62
CA PRO A 28 15.72 -8.98 1.93
C PRO A 28 15.47 -7.83 0.95
N GLU A 29 15.30 -8.13 -0.34
CA GLU A 29 14.98 -7.15 -1.40
C GLU A 29 13.47 -6.83 -1.49
N GLY A 30 12.67 -7.56 -0.73
CA GLY A 30 11.22 -7.51 -0.79
C GLY A 30 10.58 -8.41 -1.85
N LYS A 31 9.25 -8.48 -1.81
CA LYS A 31 8.40 -9.29 -2.66
C LYS A 31 7.11 -8.54 -2.96
N LEU A 32 6.73 -8.53 -4.23
CA LEU A 32 5.42 -8.07 -4.68
C LEU A 32 4.37 -9.13 -4.31
N LEU A 33 3.44 -8.77 -3.44
CA LEU A 33 2.32 -9.63 -3.05
C LEU A 33 1.21 -9.62 -4.09
N GLY A 34 1.01 -8.47 -4.76
CA GLY A 34 0.04 -8.30 -5.82
C GLY A 34 -0.10 -6.84 -6.28
N VAL A 35 -0.84 -6.67 -7.37
CA VAL A 35 -1.26 -5.37 -7.91
C VAL A 35 -2.77 -5.40 -8.17
N PRO A 36 -3.61 -5.42 -7.11
CA PRO A 36 -5.05 -5.38 -7.26
C PRO A 36 -5.51 -4.09 -7.95
N ILE A 37 -6.51 -4.25 -8.81
CA ILE A 37 -7.32 -3.14 -9.29
C ILE A 37 -8.23 -2.73 -8.13
N ILE A 38 -8.33 -1.44 -7.85
CA ILE A 38 -9.16 -0.88 -6.80
C ILE A 38 -10.20 0.08 -7.37
N ASP A 39 -11.39 0.10 -6.76
CA ASP A 39 -12.50 0.94 -7.23
C ASP A 39 -12.26 2.44 -6.98
N SER A 40 -11.40 2.77 -6.02
CA SER A 40 -11.02 4.16 -5.72
C SER A 40 -9.68 4.24 -4.99
N SER A 41 -9.00 5.38 -5.08
CA SER A 41 -7.78 5.67 -4.32
C SER A 41 -8.03 6.06 -2.85
N THR A 42 -9.20 5.76 -2.29
CA THR A 42 -9.53 6.07 -0.89
C THR A 42 -8.78 5.16 0.08
N GLY A 43 -8.54 5.64 1.30
CA GLY A 43 -7.86 4.84 2.33
C GLY A 43 -8.56 3.51 2.64
N THR A 44 -9.90 3.51 2.65
CA THR A 44 -10.70 2.29 2.86
C THR A 44 -10.48 1.26 1.76
N ALA A 45 -10.59 1.65 0.49
CA ALA A 45 -10.40 0.73 -0.64
C ALA A 45 -8.99 0.15 -0.67
N GLN A 46 -7.98 0.97 -0.38
CA GLN A 46 -6.59 0.52 -0.29
C GLN A 46 -6.36 -0.44 0.88
N THR A 47 -6.99 -0.19 2.03
CA THR A 47 -6.90 -1.08 3.21
C THR A 47 -7.52 -2.43 2.92
N GLU A 48 -8.71 -2.47 2.30
CA GLU A 48 -9.38 -3.73 1.96
C GLU A 48 -8.53 -4.56 1.00
N ALA A 49 -8.08 -3.96 -0.11
CA ALA A 49 -7.23 -4.65 -1.07
C ALA A 49 -5.90 -5.15 -0.46
N SER A 50 -5.32 -4.37 0.46
CA SER A 50 -4.10 -4.78 1.17
C SER A 50 -4.35 -5.93 2.15
N MET A 51 -5.45 -5.89 2.90
CA MET A 51 -5.82 -6.95 3.84
C MET A 51 -6.12 -8.26 3.12
N ASP A 52 -6.84 -8.23 2.00
CA ASP A 52 -7.14 -9.42 1.20
C ASP A 52 -5.85 -10.12 0.76
N LEU A 53 -4.84 -9.34 0.33
CA LEU A 53 -3.52 -9.89 0.02
C LEU A 53 -2.81 -10.43 1.26
N LEU A 54 -2.78 -9.69 2.37
CA LEU A 54 -2.13 -10.15 3.60
C LEU A 54 -2.76 -11.45 4.11
N GLU A 55 -4.07 -11.61 4.02
CA GLU A 55 -4.79 -12.83 4.38
C GLU A 55 -4.49 -13.98 3.41
N ALA A 56 -4.53 -13.72 2.09
CA ALA A 56 -4.20 -14.73 1.07
C ALA A 56 -2.78 -15.27 1.22
N TRP A 57 -1.84 -14.45 1.70
CA TRP A 57 -0.45 -14.83 1.96
C TRP A 57 -0.19 -15.30 3.40
N GLY A 58 -1.18 -15.25 4.31
CA GLY A 58 -1.05 -15.66 5.71
C GLY A 58 -0.12 -14.76 6.55
N LEU A 59 -0.07 -13.46 6.24
CA LEU A 59 0.89 -12.50 6.81
C LEU A 59 0.31 -11.59 7.90
N THR A 60 -0.99 -11.64 8.17
CA THR A 60 -1.67 -10.71 9.10
C THR A 60 -1.07 -10.70 10.51
N GLY A 61 -0.51 -11.81 11.00
CA GLY A 61 0.09 -11.91 12.33
C GLY A 61 1.56 -11.50 12.44
N VAL A 62 2.22 -11.12 11.33
CA VAL A 62 3.67 -10.87 11.29
C VAL A 62 4.07 -9.48 10.81
N ILE A 63 3.09 -8.62 10.52
CA ILE A 63 3.36 -7.24 10.10
C ILE A 63 3.79 -6.40 11.30
N THR A 64 4.97 -5.80 11.20
CA THR A 64 5.55 -4.94 12.24
C THR A 64 5.70 -3.49 11.78
N THR A 65 5.68 -3.24 10.48
CA THR A 65 6.00 -1.93 9.89
C THR A 65 5.16 -1.70 8.63
N LEU A 66 4.67 -0.48 8.46
CA LEU A 66 4.00 -0.01 7.25
C LEU A 66 4.81 1.12 6.61
N VAL A 67 5.15 0.98 5.33
CA VAL A 67 5.80 2.01 4.52
C VAL A 67 4.78 2.60 3.56
N PHE A 68 4.63 3.93 3.53
CA PHE A 68 3.66 4.58 2.67
C PHE A 68 4.13 5.97 2.24
N ASP A 69 3.62 6.44 1.10
CA ASP A 69 3.86 7.80 0.61
C ASP A 69 3.10 8.84 1.44
N THR A 70 3.77 9.95 1.78
CA THR A 70 3.21 11.04 2.60
C THR A 70 2.65 12.16 1.73
N THR A 71 1.62 11.90 0.93
CA THR A 71 1.01 12.98 0.14
C THR A 71 0.13 13.85 1.03
N SER A 72 0.53 15.10 1.24
CA SER A 72 -0.22 16.12 2.01
C SER A 72 -1.56 16.53 1.38
N THR A 73 -1.81 16.17 0.11
CA THR A 73 -2.98 16.64 -0.66
C THR A 73 -4.10 15.61 -0.78
N THR A 74 -3.84 14.33 -0.47
CA THR A 74 -4.85 13.28 -0.41
C THR A 74 -4.60 12.44 0.83
N SER A 75 -5.43 12.63 1.86
CA SER A 75 -5.34 11.97 3.17
C SER A 75 -5.63 10.46 3.14
N SER A 76 -5.67 9.84 1.96
CA SER A 76 -5.96 8.43 1.78
C SER A 76 -4.93 7.53 2.43
N ASN A 77 -3.62 7.84 2.40
CA ASN A 77 -2.61 6.99 3.04
C ASN A 77 -2.26 7.41 4.49
N SER A 78 -2.06 8.71 4.71
CA SER A 78 -1.55 9.25 5.98
C SER A 78 -2.59 10.00 6.82
N GLY A 79 -3.87 9.96 6.43
CA GLY A 79 -4.94 10.60 7.19
C GLY A 79 -5.05 10.03 8.59
N VAL A 80 -4.98 10.89 9.61
CA VAL A 80 -4.98 10.50 11.03
C VAL A 80 -6.20 9.65 11.41
N HIS A 81 -7.35 9.87 10.75
CA HIS A 81 -8.61 9.19 11.06
C HIS A 81 -9.05 8.17 10.00
N ARG A 82 -8.59 8.28 8.75
CA ARG A 82 -9.08 7.47 7.61
C ARG A 82 -7.99 7.07 6.63
N GLY A 83 -6.73 7.23 7.01
CA GLY A 83 -5.59 6.81 6.22
C GLY A 83 -5.46 5.30 6.17
N THR A 84 -5.02 4.74 5.04
CA THR A 84 -4.77 3.32 4.82
C THR A 84 -3.91 2.74 5.94
N ALA A 85 -2.84 3.45 6.34
CA ALA A 85 -1.95 2.99 7.40
C ALA A 85 -2.66 2.86 8.76
N LYS A 86 -3.52 3.82 9.09
CA LYS A 86 -4.29 3.81 10.33
C LYS A 86 -5.31 2.68 10.35
N LEU A 87 -6.06 2.54 9.26
CA LEU A 87 -7.08 1.50 9.12
C LEU A 87 -6.45 0.09 9.09
N LEU A 88 -5.26 -0.06 8.49
CA LEU A 88 -4.51 -1.32 8.53
C LEU A 88 -4.05 -1.67 9.94
N GLU A 89 -3.49 -0.71 10.69
CA GLU A 89 -3.12 -0.92 12.09
C GLU A 89 -4.32 -1.40 12.93
N GLU A 90 -5.47 -0.76 12.77
CA GLU A 90 -6.71 -1.14 13.47
C GLU A 90 -7.17 -2.55 13.09
N LYS A 91 -7.16 -2.89 11.79
CA LYS A 91 -7.55 -4.23 11.32
C LYS A 91 -6.58 -5.33 11.75
N LEU A 92 -5.28 -5.05 11.74
CA LEU A 92 -4.24 -5.99 12.19
C LEU A 92 -4.24 -6.16 13.73
N SER A 93 -4.93 -5.28 14.46
CA SER A 93 -5.03 -5.31 15.94
C SER A 93 -3.66 -5.38 16.62
N THR A 94 -2.66 -4.73 16.03
CA THR A 94 -1.28 -4.70 16.52
C THR A 94 -0.68 -3.31 16.30
N ASN A 95 0.28 -2.94 17.15
CA ASN A 95 1.03 -1.70 16.94
C ASN A 95 2.03 -1.93 15.81
N VAL A 96 2.01 -1.06 14.80
CA VAL A 96 2.95 -1.11 13.68
C VAL A 96 3.79 0.17 13.63
N PHE A 97 5.04 0.06 13.20
CA PHE A 97 5.88 1.24 12.96
C PHE A 97 5.51 1.90 11.63
N TYR A 98 5.27 3.21 11.66
CA TYR A 98 4.91 3.97 10.48
C TYR A 98 6.18 4.58 9.88
N LEU A 99 6.48 4.25 8.63
CA LEU A 99 7.62 4.78 7.91
C LEU A 99 7.16 5.54 6.67
N ALA A 100 7.46 6.84 6.65
CA ALA A 100 7.29 7.64 5.44
C ALA A 100 8.26 7.17 4.35
N CYS A 101 7.78 7.05 3.12
CA CYS A 101 8.59 6.67 1.97
C CYS A 101 9.71 7.70 1.71
N ARG A 102 10.96 7.26 1.79
CA ARG A 102 12.13 8.13 1.56
C ARG A 102 12.14 8.73 0.16
N HIS A 103 11.72 7.97 -0.86
CA HIS A 103 11.63 8.49 -2.22
C HIS A 103 10.67 9.67 -2.30
N HIS A 104 9.49 9.53 -1.69
CA HIS A 104 8.49 10.58 -1.69
C HIS A 104 8.96 11.82 -0.91
N ILE A 105 9.61 11.63 0.25
CA ILE A 105 10.21 12.74 0.99
C ILE A 105 11.23 13.50 0.12
N LEU A 106 12.11 12.78 -0.57
CA LEU A 106 13.12 13.40 -1.44
C LEU A 106 12.48 14.12 -2.62
N GLU A 107 11.42 13.56 -3.21
CA GLU A 107 10.67 14.22 -4.28
C GLU A 107 10.07 15.54 -3.82
N VAL A 108 9.45 15.56 -2.63
CA VAL A 108 8.90 16.79 -2.03
C VAL A 108 9.98 17.83 -1.79
N LEU A 109 11.16 17.43 -1.30
CA LEU A 109 12.29 18.34 -1.07
C LEU A 109 12.83 18.91 -2.37
N VAL A 110 13.00 18.09 -3.41
CA VAL A 110 13.48 18.53 -4.73
C VAL A 110 12.47 19.48 -5.39
N ARG A 111 11.17 19.24 -5.24
CA ARG A 111 10.11 20.15 -5.75
C ARG A 111 10.10 21.51 -5.06
N ALA A 112 10.71 21.64 -3.88
CA ALA A 112 10.73 22.89 -3.11
C ALA A 112 11.92 23.81 -3.46
N VAL A 113 12.83 23.36 -4.34
CA VAL A 113 13.98 24.10 -4.87
C VAL A 113 13.65 24.63 -6.26
#